data_AF-A0A9P5ZJL1-F1
#
_entry.id   AF-A0A9P5ZJL1-F1
#
_cell.length_a   1.000
_cell.length_b   1.000
_cell.length_c   1.000
_cell.angle_alpha   90.00
_cell.angle_beta   90.00
_cell.angle_gamma   90.00
#
_symmetry.space_group_name_H-M   'P 1'
#
loop_
_entity.id
_entity.type
_entity.pdbx_description
1 polymer ?
#
loop_
_entity_poly.entity_id
_entity_poly.type
_entity_poly.pdbx_seq_one_letter_code
_entity_poly.pdbx_strand_id
1 'polypeptide(L)'
;LLSYDIACQYSWHLFHRMKELPEHLQMTDDLIKYVDYVIPKFHLFRHGSSCQLQYSINLLPGCVHSDLEDPKRWWAPGRARSI
;
A
#
# COMPACT_ATOMS: atom_id res chain seq x y z
N LEU A 1 -7.37 3.57 3.71
CA LEU A 1 -5.96 3.48 3.29
C LEU A 1 -5.39 2.11 3.61
N LEU A 2 -4.86 1.41 2.60
CA LEU A 2 -4.09 0.19 2.72
C LEU A 2 -2.71 0.42 2.09
N SER A 3 -1.64 0.19 2.85
CA SER A 3 -0.27 0.33 2.37
C SER A 3 0.42 -1.02 2.26
N TYR A 4 0.98 -1.33 1.08
CA TYR A 4 1.70 -2.57 0.85
C TYR A 4 2.69 -2.45 -0.31
N ASP A 5 3.82 -3.15 -0.24
CA ASP A 5 4.93 -3.02 -1.20
C ASP A 5 4.51 -3.37 -2.63
N ILE A 6 3.59 -4.31 -2.76
CA ILE A 6 3.04 -4.76 -4.04
C ILE A 6 1.56 -4.39 -4.16
N ALA A 7 1.12 -3.27 -3.55
CA ALA A 7 -0.28 -2.86 -3.56
C ALA A 7 -0.87 -2.83 -4.98
N CYS A 8 -0.08 -2.48 -6.00
CA CYS A 8 -0.52 -2.48 -7.40
C CYS A 8 -0.90 -3.85 -7.97
N GLN A 9 -0.21 -4.91 -7.55
CA GLN A 9 -0.56 -6.28 -7.91
C GLN A 9 -1.64 -6.80 -6.96
N TYR A 10 -1.54 -6.47 -5.68
CA TYR A 10 -2.43 -6.94 -4.65
C TYR A 10 -3.87 -6.48 -4.88
N SER A 11 -4.10 -5.18 -5.13
CA SER A 11 -5.42 -4.58 -5.34
C SER A 11 -6.11 -5.15 -6.57
N TRP A 12 -5.37 -5.31 -7.67
CA TRP A 12 -5.88 -5.89 -8.92
C TRP A 12 -6.43 -7.31 -8.72
N HIS A 13 -5.64 -8.17 -8.06
CA HIS A 13 -6.04 -9.55 -7.82
C HIS A 13 -6.94 -9.73 -6.58
N LEU A 14 -7.13 -8.69 -5.78
CA LEU A 14 -7.97 -8.76 -4.57
C LEU A 14 -9.42 -9.07 -4.95
N PHE A 15 -9.99 -8.38 -5.94
CA PHE A 15 -11.36 -8.63 -6.40
C PHE A 15 -11.63 -10.09 -6.76
N HIS A 16 -10.69 -10.75 -7.44
CA HIS A 16 -10.82 -12.16 -7.79
C HIS A 16 -10.70 -13.05 -6.55
N ARG A 17 -9.68 -12.84 -5.72
CA ARG A 17 -9.45 -13.64 -4.50
C ARG A 17 -10.59 -13.50 -3.50
N MET A 18 -11.25 -12.34 -3.40
CA MET A 18 -12.38 -12.16 -2.50
C MET A 18 -13.55 -13.08 -2.86
N LYS A 19 -13.76 -13.38 -4.15
CA LYS A 19 -14.83 -14.29 -4.59
C LYS A 19 -14.54 -15.76 -4.30
N GLU A 20 -13.28 -16.11 -4.06
CA GLU A 20 -12.84 -17.47 -3.72
C GLU A 20 -12.95 -17.77 -2.21
N LEU A 21 -13.11 -16.74 -1.38
CA LEU A 21 -13.25 -16.90 0.07
C LEU A 21 -14.67 -17.33 0.46
N PRO A 22 -14.85 -17.99 1.62
CA PRO A 22 -16.18 -18.19 2.22
C PRO A 22 -16.95 -16.88 2.38
N GLU A 23 -18.26 -16.89 2.16
CA GLU A 23 -19.12 -15.68 2.13
C GLU A 23 -18.92 -14.76 3.35
N HIS A 24 -18.78 -15.34 4.54
CA HIS A 24 -18.58 -14.59 5.79
C HIS A 24 -17.21 -13.89 5.92
N LEU A 25 -16.25 -14.19 5.03
CA LEU A 25 -14.94 -13.53 4.94
C LEU A 25 -14.87 -12.59 3.74
N GLN A 26 -15.91 -12.52 2.91
CA GLN A 26 -15.93 -11.65 1.74
C GLN A 26 -16.16 -10.20 2.14
N MET A 27 -15.45 -9.31 1.47
CA MET A 27 -15.66 -7.87 1.49
C MET A 27 -16.51 -7.52 0.28
N THR A 28 -17.38 -6.51 0.43
CA THR A 28 -18.17 -6.04 -0.70
C THR A 28 -17.27 -5.42 -1.77
N ASP A 29 -17.65 -5.58 -3.03
CA ASP A 29 -16.92 -5.00 -4.17
C ASP A 29 -16.79 -3.47 -4.02
N ASP A 30 -17.79 -2.82 -3.42
CA ASP A 30 -17.75 -1.39 -3.13
C ASP A 30 -16.66 -1.05 -2.12
N LEU A 31 -16.56 -1.81 -1.01
CA LEU A 31 -15.52 -1.58 -0.02
C LEU A 31 -14.13 -1.67 -0.64
N ILE A 32 -13.89 -2.67 -1.49
CA ILE A 32 -12.59 -2.85 -2.17
C ILE A 32 -12.28 -1.67 -3.08
N LYS A 33 -13.27 -1.11 -3.79
CA LYS A 33 -13.08 0.05 -4.69
C LYS A 33 -12.82 1.35 -3.95
N TYR A 34 -13.40 1.55 -2.76
CA TYR A 34 -13.25 2.78 -1.98
C TYR A 34 -12.00 2.80 -1.10
N VAL A 35 -11.23 1.72 -1.03
CA VAL A 35 -9.96 1.71 -0.31
C VAL A 35 -8.87 2.38 -1.14
N ASP A 36 -8.24 3.42 -0.59
CA ASP A 36 -7.01 3.95 -1.15
C ASP A 36 -5.87 2.95 -0.95
N TYR A 37 -5.29 2.50 -2.06
CA TYR A 37 -4.11 1.63 -2.07
C TYR A 37 -2.86 2.48 -2.33
N VAL A 38 -1.86 2.36 -1.46
CA VAL A 38 -0.60 3.08 -1.60
C VAL A 38 0.59 2.13 -1.48
N ILE A 39 1.68 2.47 -2.17
CA ILE A 39 2.96 1.78 -2.05
C ILE A 39 3.89 2.69 -1.24
N PRO A 40 4.53 2.18 -0.16
CA PRO A 40 5.53 2.94 0.59
C PRO A 40 6.60 3.56 -0.32
N LYS A 41 7.05 4.78 0.01
CA LYS A 41 7.83 5.62 -0.91
C LYS A 41 9.10 4.93 -1.41
N PHE A 42 9.82 4.23 -0.54
CA PHE A 42 11.07 3.57 -0.90
C PHE A 42 10.83 2.48 -1.94
N HIS A 43 9.73 1.73 -1.80
CA HIS A 43 9.38 0.65 -2.73
C HIS A 43 8.83 1.21 -4.04
N LEU A 44 8.03 2.27 -3.98
CA LEU A 44 7.40 2.87 -5.15
C LEU A 44 8.40 3.27 -6.24
N PHE A 45 9.62 3.71 -5.86
CA PHE A 45 10.68 4.04 -6.82
C PHE A 45 11.10 2.88 -7.73
N ARG A 46 10.96 1.63 -7.27
CA ARG A 46 11.28 0.45 -8.10
C ARG A 46 10.13 0.05 -9.02
N HIS A 47 8.97 0.68 -8.91
CA HIS A 47 7.84 0.45 -9.79
C HIS A 47 7.87 1.43 -10.98
N GLY A 48 7.18 1.06 -12.06
CA GLY A 48 7.05 1.90 -13.25
C GLY A 48 6.28 3.20 -12.99
N SER A 49 6.37 4.14 -13.93
CA SER A 49 5.75 5.48 -13.83
C SER A 49 4.25 5.44 -13.57
N SER A 50 3.52 4.46 -14.13
CA SER A 50 2.10 4.26 -13.84
C SER A 50 1.83 4.03 -12.36
N CYS A 51 2.63 3.18 -11.72
CA CYS A 51 2.49 2.93 -10.28
C CYS A 51 2.84 4.17 -9.46
N GLN A 52 3.89 4.91 -9.86
CA GLN A 52 4.31 6.12 -9.16
C GLN A 52 3.23 7.21 -9.18
N LEU A 53 2.39 7.27 -10.23
CA LEU A 53 1.28 8.20 -10.30
C LEU A 53 0.02 7.71 -9.58
N GLN A 54 -0.22 6.39 -9.56
CA GLN A 54 -1.46 5.83 -9.00
C GLN A 54 -1.38 5.50 -7.51
N TYR A 55 -0.20 5.09 -7.02
CA TYR A 55 -0.03 4.54 -5.67
C TYR A 55 0.86 5.43 -4.78
N SER A 56 1.17 6.65 -5.23
CA SER A 56 1.95 7.61 -4.44
C SER A 56 1.13 8.21 -3.32
N ILE A 57 1.59 8.00 -2.09
CA ILE A 57 1.02 8.63 -0.90
C ILE A 57 1.04 10.16 -0.97
N ASN A 58 1.97 10.77 -1.71
CA ASN A 58 2.03 12.24 -1.84
C ASN A 58 0.82 12.81 -2.60
N LEU A 59 0.09 11.98 -3.33
CA LEU A 59 -1.09 12.38 -4.08
C LEU A 59 -2.39 12.11 -3.32
N LEU A 60 -2.32 11.47 -2.14
CA LEU A 60 -3.50 11.17 -1.35
C LEU A 60 -3.91 12.39 -0.51
N PRO A 61 -5.18 12.85 -0.59
CA PRO A 61 -5.66 13.96 0.22
C PRO A 61 -5.50 13.70 1.71
N GLY A 62 -5.01 14.70 2.45
CA GLY A 62 -4.81 14.59 3.90
C GLY A 62 -3.58 13.76 4.31
N CYS A 63 -2.81 13.21 3.37
CA CYS A 63 -1.52 12.65 3.69
C CYS A 63 -0.51 13.77 3.95
N VAL A 64 -0.02 13.81 5.19
CA VAL A 64 1.13 14.63 5.60
C VAL A 64 2.39 14.07 4.93
N HIS A 65 3.55 14.67 5.18
CA HIS A 65 4.85 14.18 4.75
C HIS A 65 5.23 12.84 5.44
N SER A 66 4.57 11.76 5.03
CA SER A 66 4.82 10.38 5.46
C SER A 66 5.45 9.58 4.33
N ASP A 67 6.28 8.60 4.67
CA ASP A 67 6.87 7.64 3.71
C ASP A 67 6.29 6.23 3.83
N LEU A 68 5.56 5.94 4.92
CA LEU A 68 5.02 4.63 5.29
C LEU A 68 6.07 3.52 5.37
N GLU A 69 7.32 3.87 5.70
CA GLU A 69 8.41 2.91 5.86
C GLU A 69 8.70 2.58 7.34
N ASP A 70 7.98 3.18 8.29
CA ASP A 70 8.28 3.04 9.73
C ASP A 70 8.48 1.59 10.18
N PRO A 71 7.60 0.62 9.87
CA PRO A 71 7.81 -0.77 10.26
C PRO A 71 9.14 -1.34 9.74
N LYS A 72 9.49 -1.06 8.48
CA LYS A 72 10.74 -1.53 7.86
C LYS A 72 11.96 -0.81 8.39
N ARG A 73 11.80 0.44 8.83
CA ARG A 73 12.85 1.21 9.48
C ARG A 73 13.24 0.63 10.84
N TRP A 74 12.28 0.07 11.57
CA TRP A 74 12.53 -0.67 12.81
C TRP A 74 13.14 -2.04 12.58
N TRP A 75 12.80 -2.71 11.46
CA TRP A 75 13.35 -4.02 11.10
C TRP A 75 14.73 -3.94 10.44
N ALA A 76 15.09 -2.79 9.88
CA ALA A 76 16.42 -2.57 9.36
C ALA A 76 17.43 -2.70 10.52
N PRO A 77 18.48 -3.54 10.39
CA PRO A 77 19.52 -3.61 11.41
C PRO A 77 20.09 -2.21 11.61
N GLY A 78 19.98 -1.72 12.85
CA GLY A 78 20.13 -0.31 13.15
C GLY A 78 21.47 0.24 12.70
N ARG A 79 21.44 1.29 11.87
CA ARG A 79 22.18 2.49 12.27
C ARG A 79 21.22 3.31 13.12
N ALA A 80 21.16 2.93 14.41
CA ALA A 80 20.61 3.81 15.42
C ALA A 80 21.28 5.17 15.22
N ARG A 81 20.49 6.18 14.86
CA ARG A 81 21.03 7.53 14.84
C ARG A 81 21.27 7.87 16.30
N SER A 82 22.54 8.00 16.68
CA SER A 82 22.92 8.72 17.89
C SER A 82 22.23 10.08 17.81
N ILE A 83 21.25 10.29 18.67
CA ILE A 83 20.71 11.60 19.03
C ILE A 83 21.83 12.43 19.67
#